data_AF-A0AAV1TPK5-F1
#
_entry.id   AF-A0AAV1TPK5-F1
#
_cell.length_a   1.000
_cell.length_b   1.000
_cell.length_c   1.000
_cell.angle_alpha   90.00
_cell.angle_beta   90.00
_cell.angle_gamma   90.00
#
_symmetry.space_group_name_H-M   'P 1'
#
loop_
_entity.id
_entity.type
_entity.pdbx_description
1 polymer ?
#
loop_
_entity_poly.entity_id
_entity_poly.type
_entity_poly.pdbx_seq_one_letter_code
_entity_poly.pdbx_strand_id
1 'polypeptide(L)'
;MQLTKRKLKDETLLSLEKDMALQELDAALSILREEILRQRSLLEKSEMKTERLKKQNAELETQVQEKSALLHEWIHTTSGQRGGEAPSSASEARKTQERSERMTQLLDESGGLSQSGPRATLITQTTHSVRAHATEVNSVCFNASGNTLFSGSSDGTVKAWEAEAGSSSAPRALGE
;
A
#
# COMPACT_ATOMS: atom_id res chain seq x y z
N MET A 1 -18.81 -65.14 -31.51
CA MET A 1 -19.65 -64.30 -30.61
C MET A 1 -18.90 -63.72 -29.41
N GLN A 2 -17.92 -64.40 -28.78
CA GLN A 2 -17.22 -63.82 -27.61
C GLN A 2 -16.22 -62.71 -27.95
N LEU A 3 -15.52 -62.81 -29.10
CA LEU A 3 -14.51 -61.83 -29.52
C LEU A 3 -15.11 -60.44 -29.80
N THR A 4 -16.28 -60.39 -30.44
CA THR A 4 -17.01 -59.14 -30.73
C THR A 4 -17.51 -58.46 -29.46
N LYS A 5 -17.94 -59.23 -28.47
CA LYS A 5 -18.33 -58.71 -27.14
C LYS A 5 -17.16 -58.08 -26.38
N ARG A 6 -15.94 -58.59 -26.54
CA ARG A 6 -14.74 -58.00 -25.91
C ARG A 6 -14.38 -56.67 -26.59
N LYS A 7 -14.31 -56.66 -27.92
CA LYS A 7 -14.04 -55.42 -28.68
C LYS A 7 -15.01 -54.29 -28.35
N LEU A 8 -16.31 -54.58 -28.26
CA LEU A 8 -17.30 -53.57 -27.89
C LEU A 8 -17.07 -53.01 -26.47
N LYS A 9 -16.70 -53.86 -25.50
CA LYS A 9 -16.39 -53.40 -24.14
C LYS A 9 -15.16 -52.49 -24.13
N ASP A 10 -14.12 -52.88 -24.85
CA ASP A 10 -12.88 -52.10 -24.95
C ASP A 10 -13.14 -50.73 -25.60
N GLU A 11 -13.97 -50.68 -26.65
CA GLU A 11 -14.39 -49.42 -27.29
C GLU A 11 -15.21 -48.53 -26.34
N THR A 12 -16.15 -49.11 -25.58
CA THR A 12 -16.93 -48.33 -24.60
C THR A 12 -16.08 -47.79 -23.45
N LEU A 13 -15.09 -48.56 -22.98
CA LEU A 13 -14.18 -48.14 -21.92
C LEU A 13 -13.29 -47.00 -22.42
N LEU A 14 -12.73 -47.12 -23.63
CA LEU A 14 -11.94 -46.06 -24.23
C LEU A 14 -12.75 -44.77 -24.46
N SER A 15 -14.04 -44.88 -24.81
CA SER A 15 -14.91 -43.70 -24.90
C SER A 15 -15.07 -43.03 -23.55
N LEU A 16 -15.34 -43.80 -22.49
CA LEU A 16 -15.51 -43.26 -21.13
C LEU A 16 -14.24 -42.58 -20.61
N GLU A 17 -13.07 -43.17 -20.85
CA GLU A 17 -11.78 -42.57 -20.48
C GLU A 17 -11.55 -41.23 -21.19
N LYS A 18 -11.91 -41.14 -22.47
CA LYS A 18 -11.81 -39.88 -23.23
C LYS A 18 -12.77 -38.82 -22.70
N ASP A 19 -14.00 -39.20 -22.41
CA ASP A 19 -15.02 -38.27 -21.89
C ASP A 19 -14.60 -37.73 -20.51
N MET A 20 -14.06 -38.59 -19.65
CA MET A 20 -13.53 -38.22 -18.34
C MET A 20 -12.33 -37.26 -18.48
N ALA A 21 -11.37 -37.57 -19.36
CA ALA A 21 -10.22 -36.70 -19.61
C ALA A 21 -10.63 -35.33 -20.20
N LEU A 22 -11.63 -35.30 -21.07
CA LEU A 22 -12.18 -34.05 -21.61
C LEU A 22 -12.86 -33.20 -20.51
N GLN A 23 -13.59 -33.84 -19.60
CA GLN A 23 -14.24 -33.16 -18.48
C GLN A 23 -13.21 -32.58 -17.49
N GLU A 24 -12.15 -33.32 -17.19
CA GLU A 24 -11.04 -32.84 -16.35
C GLU A 24 -10.33 -31.64 -17.00
N LEU A 25 -10.10 -31.70 -18.31
CA LEU A 25 -9.50 -30.59 -19.06
C LEU A 25 -10.39 -29.35 -19.06
N ASP A 26 -11.69 -29.50 -19.25
CA ASP A 26 -12.64 -28.36 -19.24
C ASP A 26 -12.73 -27.71 -17.84
N ALA A 27 -12.70 -28.52 -16.78
CA ALA A 27 -12.62 -28.00 -15.41
C ALA A 27 -11.33 -27.22 -15.16
N ALA A 28 -10.18 -27.76 -15.59
CA ALA A 28 -8.89 -27.08 -15.47
C ALA A 28 -8.86 -25.75 -16.27
N LEU A 29 -9.40 -25.75 -17.48
CA LEU A 29 -9.49 -24.54 -18.32
C LEU A 29 -10.41 -23.49 -17.68
N SER A 30 -11.49 -23.91 -17.03
CA SER A 30 -12.41 -22.99 -16.32
C SER A 30 -11.70 -22.29 -15.16
N ILE A 31 -10.95 -23.03 -14.34
CA ILE A 31 -10.14 -22.45 -13.25
C ILE A 31 -9.11 -21.46 -13.78
N LEU A 32 -8.40 -21.81 -14.86
CA LEU A 32 -7.41 -20.91 -15.46
C LEU A 32 -8.04 -19.63 -16.01
N ARG A 33 -9.24 -19.71 -16.60
CA ARG A 33 -9.98 -18.53 -17.07
C ARG A 33 -10.38 -17.61 -15.91
N GLU A 34 -10.88 -18.18 -14.81
CA GLU A 34 -11.21 -17.42 -13.61
C GLU A 34 -9.98 -16.74 -13.02
N GLU A 35 -8.84 -17.44 -12.95
CA GLU A 35 -7.59 -16.87 -12.45
C GLU A 35 -7.07 -15.73 -13.34
N ILE A 36 -7.16 -15.87 -14.67
CA ILE A 36 -6.81 -14.79 -15.61
C ILE A 36 -7.69 -13.56 -15.37
N LEU A 37 -9.01 -13.74 -15.19
CA LEU A 37 -9.92 -12.63 -14.92
C LEU A 37 -9.60 -11.94 -13.58
N ARG A 38 -9.30 -12.73 -12.55
CA ARG A 38 -8.87 -12.23 -11.24
C ARG A 38 -7.59 -11.40 -11.35
N GLN A 39 -6.59 -11.90 -12.08
CA GLN A 39 -5.31 -11.19 -12.28
C GLN A 39 -5.50 -9.88 -13.05
N ARG A 40 -6.35 -9.87 -14.09
CA ARG A 40 -6.69 -8.64 -14.82
C ARG A 40 -7.33 -7.58 -13.92
N SER A 41 -8.28 -7.98 -13.07
CA SER A 41 -8.92 -7.05 -12.12
C SER A 41 -7.91 -6.48 -11.11
N LEU A 42 -6.97 -7.29 -10.64
CA LEU A 42 -5.90 -6.81 -9.74
C LEU A 42 -4.95 -5.83 -10.44
N LEU A 43 -4.59 -6.13 -11.70
CA LEU A 43 -3.75 -5.25 -12.50
C LEU A 43 -4.41 -3.88 -12.67
N GLU A 44 -5.69 -3.85 -13.08
CA GLU A 44 -6.46 -2.61 -13.25
C GLU A 44 -6.50 -1.78 -11.95
N LYS A 45 -6.76 -2.42 -10.80
CA LYS A 45 -6.72 -1.73 -9.50
C LYS A 45 -5.34 -1.15 -9.18
N SER A 46 -4.27 -1.86 -9.53
CA SER A 46 -2.91 -1.39 -9.31
C SER A 46 -2.57 -0.21 -10.24
N GLU A 47 -2.97 -0.28 -11.50
CA GLU A 47 -2.79 0.79 -12.50
C GLU A 47 -3.50 2.06 -12.05
N MET A 48 -4.77 1.97 -11.63
CA MET A 48 -5.53 3.08 -11.06
C MET A 48 -4.83 3.71 -9.85
N LYS A 49 -4.24 2.91 -8.97
CA LYS A 49 -3.45 3.40 -7.83
C LYS A 49 -2.19 4.14 -8.30
N THR A 50 -1.48 3.61 -9.29
CA THR A 50 -0.29 4.27 -9.84
C THR A 50 -0.62 5.59 -10.53
N GLU A 51 -1.74 5.67 -11.26
CA GLU A 51 -2.20 6.90 -11.89
C GLU A 51 -2.56 7.97 -10.84
N ARG A 52 -3.24 7.56 -9.76
CA ARG A 52 -3.55 8.47 -8.65
C ARG A 52 -2.28 9.03 -8.02
N LEU A 53 -1.29 8.19 -7.76
CA LEU A 53 0.00 8.62 -7.20
C LEU A 53 0.75 9.56 -8.17
N LYS A 54 0.75 9.26 -9.47
CA LYS A 54 1.35 10.15 -10.49
C LYS A 54 0.71 11.54 -10.48
N LYS A 55 -0.63 11.62 -10.40
CA LYS A 55 -1.35 12.90 -10.30
C LYS A 55 -0.98 13.67 -9.03
N GLN A 56 -0.92 12.99 -7.89
CA GLN A 56 -0.52 13.62 -6.62
C GLN A 56 0.91 14.13 -6.65
N ASN A 57 1.84 13.40 -7.25
CA ASN A 57 3.23 13.85 -7.38
C ASN A 57 3.35 15.10 -8.27
N ALA A 58 2.66 15.13 -9.41
CA ALA A 58 2.67 16.30 -10.30
C ALA A 58 2.12 17.57 -9.61
N GLU A 59 1.08 17.41 -8.79
CA GLU A 59 0.54 18.50 -7.97
C GLU A 59 1.58 18.99 -6.94
N LEU A 60 2.22 18.07 -6.21
CA LEU A 60 3.26 18.43 -5.24
C LEU A 60 4.46 19.12 -5.91
N GLU A 61 4.88 18.67 -7.09
CA GLU A 61 5.93 19.33 -7.87
C GLU A 61 5.54 20.77 -8.24
N THR A 62 4.29 20.99 -8.64
CA THR A 62 3.77 22.33 -8.94
C THR A 62 3.80 23.22 -7.70
N GLN A 63 3.36 22.70 -6.55
CA GLN A 63 3.42 23.43 -5.27
C GLN A 63 4.85 23.76 -4.86
N VAL A 64 5.79 22.84 -5.05
CA VAL A 64 7.21 23.08 -4.78
C VAL A 64 7.74 24.20 -5.68
N GLN A 65 7.40 24.19 -6.98
CA GLN A 65 7.80 25.24 -7.91
C GLN A 65 7.22 26.60 -7.51
N GLU A 66 5.92 26.69 -7.21
CA GLU A 66 5.27 27.93 -6.77
C GLU A 66 5.88 28.49 -5.48
N LYS A 67 6.04 27.64 -4.46
CA LYS A 67 6.66 28.04 -3.19
C LYS A 67 8.12 28.47 -3.39
N SER A 68 8.86 27.81 -4.26
CA SER A 68 10.24 28.21 -4.58
C SER A 68 10.29 29.58 -5.28
N ALA A 69 9.37 29.85 -6.20
CA ALA A 69 9.28 31.14 -6.88
C ALA A 69 8.96 32.28 -5.90
N LEU A 70 8.01 32.06 -5.00
CA LEU A 70 7.67 33.02 -3.94
C LEU A 70 8.85 33.28 -2.99
N LEU A 71 9.60 32.23 -2.63
CA LEU A 71 10.79 32.37 -1.81
C LEU A 71 11.89 33.17 -2.52
N HIS A 72 12.09 32.96 -3.83
CA HIS A 72 13.02 33.76 -4.62
C HIS A 72 12.59 35.24 -4.72
N GLU A 73 11.31 35.51 -4.99
CA GLU A 73 10.77 36.88 -5.00
C GLU A 73 10.98 37.58 -3.64
N TRP A 74 10.72 36.85 -2.55
CA TRP A 74 10.93 37.35 -1.19
C TRP A 74 12.40 37.69 -0.92
N ILE A 75 13.34 36.82 -1.32
CA ILE A 75 14.78 37.07 -1.18
C ILE A 75 15.21 38.31 -1.97
N HIS A 76 14.76 38.46 -3.21
CA HIS A 76 15.13 39.61 -4.04
C HIS A 76 14.59 40.93 -3.47
N THR A 77 13.35 40.94 -2.99
CA THR A 77 12.72 42.14 -2.41
C THR A 77 13.32 42.53 -1.05
N THR A 78 13.59 41.56 -0.18
CA THR A 78 14.25 41.83 1.13
C THR A 78 15.74 42.17 0.97
N SER A 79 16.43 41.61 -0.02
CA SER A 79 17.82 42.00 -0.33
C SER A 79 17.91 43.45 -0.87
N GLY A 80 16.87 43.94 -1.55
CA GLY A 80 16.74 45.34 -1.97
C GLY A 80 16.51 46.33 -0.81
N GLN A 81 16.01 45.86 0.34
CA GLN A 81 15.86 46.66 1.57
C GLN A 81 17.14 46.73 2.42
N ARG A 82 18.26 46.14 1.96
CA ARG A 82 19.54 46.17 2.69
C ARG A 82 20.26 47.54 2.65
N GLY A 83 19.58 48.58 2.15
CA GLY A 83 19.96 49.98 2.33
C GLY A 83 19.17 50.64 3.47
N GLY A 84 19.46 50.26 4.72
CA GLY A 84 19.41 51.12 5.91
C GLY A 84 18.24 52.09 6.21
N GLU A 85 17.07 51.99 5.59
CA GLU A 85 15.93 52.88 5.90
C GLU A 85 14.76 52.08 6.49
N ALA A 86 14.39 52.44 7.73
CA ALA A 86 13.17 51.97 8.38
C ALA A 86 11.94 52.39 7.54
N PRO A 87 10.83 51.61 7.55
CA PRO A 87 9.66 51.89 6.73
C PRO A 87 9.17 53.33 6.94
N SER A 88 9.31 54.16 5.90
CA SER A 88 9.09 55.61 5.99
C SER A 88 7.60 55.98 6.05
N SER A 89 6.71 55.03 5.76
CA SER A 89 5.27 55.24 5.80
C SER A 89 4.50 54.09 6.44
N ALA A 90 3.42 54.43 7.14
CA ALA A 90 2.49 53.47 7.74
C ALA A 90 1.79 52.57 6.69
N SER A 91 1.77 52.99 5.41
CA SER A 91 1.27 52.19 4.29
C SER A 91 2.18 51.02 3.97
N GLU A 92 3.50 51.24 3.99
CA GLU A 92 4.50 50.20 3.74
C GLU A 92 4.55 49.19 4.88
N ALA A 93 4.50 49.66 6.13
CA ALA A 93 4.44 48.80 7.31
C ALA A 93 3.19 47.90 7.31
N ARG A 94 2.01 48.45 6.95
CA ARG A 94 0.77 47.67 6.79
C ARG A 94 0.85 46.65 5.66
N LYS A 95 1.45 47.00 4.52
CA LYS A 95 1.65 46.05 3.41
C LYS A 95 2.60 44.90 3.77
N THR A 96 3.65 45.16 4.54
CA THR A 96 4.52 44.10 5.08
C THR A 96 3.81 43.25 6.13
N GLN A 97 2.98 43.85 6.98
CA GLN A 97 2.18 43.14 7.99
C GLN A 97 1.12 42.24 7.33
N GLU A 98 0.29 42.77 6.43
CA GLU A 98 -0.73 42.00 5.69
C GLU A 98 -0.10 40.86 4.86
N ARG A 99 1.15 41.04 4.38
CA ARG A 99 1.90 39.99 3.68
C ARG A 99 2.47 38.93 4.61
N SER A 100 2.96 39.31 5.79
CA SER A 100 3.38 38.36 6.83
C SER A 100 2.18 37.56 7.36
N GLU A 101 1.02 38.22 7.49
CA GLU A 101 -0.23 37.59 7.88
C GLU A 101 -0.71 36.65 6.78
N ARG A 102 -0.68 37.04 5.49
CA ARG A 102 -0.96 36.12 4.36
C ARG A 102 -0.02 34.91 4.30
N MET A 103 1.27 35.10 4.55
CA MET A 103 2.23 33.98 4.57
C MET A 103 1.97 33.04 5.75
N THR A 104 1.62 33.60 6.91
CA THR A 104 1.23 32.83 8.09
C THR A 104 -0.09 32.11 7.84
N GLN A 105 -1.06 32.74 7.17
CA GLN A 105 -2.36 32.17 6.82
C GLN A 105 -2.23 31.05 5.79
N LEU A 106 -1.34 31.15 4.79
CA LEU A 106 -1.05 30.06 3.85
C LEU A 106 -0.25 28.91 4.49
N LEU A 107 0.58 29.21 5.49
CA LEU A 107 1.23 28.20 6.32
C LEU A 107 0.25 27.55 7.31
N ASP A 108 -0.81 28.25 7.74
CA ASP A 108 -1.84 27.76 8.65
C ASP A 108 -3.03 27.11 7.91
N GLU A 109 -3.25 27.40 6.63
CA GLU A 109 -4.09 26.62 5.70
C GLU A 109 -3.48 25.24 5.39
N SER A 110 -2.18 25.05 5.70
CA SER A 110 -1.60 23.72 5.93
C SER A 110 -2.26 22.97 7.10
N GLY A 111 -3.13 23.62 7.88
CA GLY A 111 -4.01 23.02 8.90
C GLY A 111 -5.06 22.06 8.33
N GLY A 112 -5.21 22.00 7.00
CA GLY A 112 -5.89 20.90 6.31
C GLY A 112 -5.05 19.60 6.22
N LEU A 113 -3.75 19.68 6.49
CA LEU A 113 -2.85 18.55 6.68
C LEU A 113 -2.60 18.29 8.17
N SER A 114 -3.65 18.35 8.99
CA SER A 114 -3.81 17.41 10.11
C SER A 114 -4.08 16.00 9.57
N GLN A 115 -3.24 15.51 8.67
CA GLN A 115 -2.82 14.14 8.72
C GLN A 115 -1.37 14.17 9.18
N SER A 116 -1.24 14.18 10.51
CA SER A 116 -0.25 13.34 11.16
C SER A 116 -0.38 11.93 10.55
N GLY A 117 0.22 11.72 9.38
CA GLY A 117 0.60 10.40 8.93
C GLY A 117 1.44 9.80 10.05
N PRO A 118 1.29 8.51 10.37
CA PRO A 118 1.93 7.91 11.52
C PRO A 118 3.42 8.20 11.43
N ARG A 119 3.91 9.08 12.32
CA ARG A 119 5.32 9.33 12.50
C ARG A 119 5.89 7.98 12.89
N ALA A 120 6.59 7.33 11.96
CA ALA A 120 7.15 6.00 12.16
C ALA A 120 8.06 6.06 13.38
N THR A 121 7.47 5.73 14.52
CA THR A 121 8.14 5.78 15.80
C THR A 121 8.91 4.48 15.85
N LEU A 122 10.24 4.58 15.75
CA LEU A 122 11.12 3.44 15.94
C LEU A 122 10.91 2.96 17.38
N ILE A 123 10.14 1.89 17.55
CA ILE A 123 9.96 1.26 18.84
C ILE A 123 11.17 0.36 19.06
N THR A 124 12.09 0.76 19.94
CA THR A 124 13.31 0.03 20.27
C THR A 124 13.14 -0.93 21.45
N GLN A 125 11.99 -0.91 22.10
CA GLN A 125 11.66 -1.77 23.25
C GLN A 125 10.62 -2.81 22.85
N THR A 126 10.79 -4.06 23.32
CA THR A 126 9.80 -5.13 23.11
C THR A 126 8.45 -4.72 23.69
N THR A 127 7.43 -4.56 22.84
CA THR A 127 6.08 -4.18 23.27
C THR A 127 5.20 -5.39 23.58
N HIS A 128 5.46 -6.53 22.94
CA HIS A 128 4.65 -7.75 23.08
C HIS A 128 5.52 -8.99 23.03
N SER A 129 5.13 -10.02 23.78
CA SER A 129 5.74 -11.35 23.75
C SER A 129 4.63 -12.39 23.75
N VAL A 130 4.68 -13.32 22.79
CA VAL A 130 3.67 -14.38 22.63
C VAL A 130 4.37 -15.72 22.48
N ARG A 131 3.90 -16.72 23.22
CA ARG A 131 4.31 -18.11 23.03
C ARG A 131 3.55 -18.70 21.84
N ALA A 132 4.10 -18.49 20.65
CA ALA A 132 3.49 -18.91 19.39
C ALA A 132 3.53 -20.43 19.17
N HIS A 133 4.67 -21.04 19.48
CA HIS A 133 5.04 -22.38 19.04
C HIS A 133 5.52 -23.26 20.19
N ALA A 134 5.46 -24.58 20.01
CA ALA A 134 5.91 -25.56 21.01
C ALA A 134 7.44 -25.72 21.01
N THR A 135 8.09 -25.38 19.89
CA THR A 135 9.55 -25.43 19.71
C THR A 135 10.06 -24.16 19.00
N GLU A 136 11.28 -24.18 18.49
CA GLU A 136 12.00 -23.03 17.93
C GLU A 136 11.29 -22.43 16.70
N VAL A 137 11.14 -21.10 16.72
CA VAL A 137 10.67 -20.33 15.56
C VAL A 137 11.86 -20.04 14.65
N ASN A 138 11.82 -20.58 13.43
CA ASN A 138 12.92 -20.49 12.48
C ASN A 138 12.74 -19.34 11.47
N SER A 139 11.51 -18.86 11.28
CA SER A 139 11.20 -17.84 10.28
C SER A 139 9.98 -17.00 10.64
N VAL A 140 10.02 -15.72 10.28
CA VAL A 140 8.92 -14.76 10.40
C VAL A 140 8.81 -13.89 9.14
N CYS A 141 7.59 -13.63 8.67
CA CYS A 141 7.37 -12.72 7.53
C CYS A 141 6.03 -12.00 7.61
N PHE A 142 5.97 -10.77 7.09
CA PHE A 142 4.72 -10.02 6.92
C PHE A 142 4.12 -10.25 5.53
N ASN A 143 2.80 -10.17 5.43
CA ASN A 143 2.14 -10.04 4.13
C ASN A 143 2.42 -8.67 3.49
N ALA A 144 2.13 -8.53 2.19
CA ALA A 144 2.41 -7.32 1.43
C ALA A 144 1.70 -6.06 1.96
N SER A 145 0.57 -6.22 2.65
CA SER A 145 -0.17 -5.11 3.28
C SER A 145 0.33 -4.76 4.68
N GLY A 146 1.18 -5.60 5.31
CA GLY A 146 1.70 -5.41 6.66
C GLY A 146 0.72 -5.79 7.79
N ASN A 147 -0.49 -6.22 7.47
CA ASN A 147 -1.55 -6.50 8.47
C ASN A 147 -1.53 -7.92 9.01
N THR A 148 -0.71 -8.81 8.44
CA THR A 148 -0.62 -10.20 8.90
C THR A 148 0.83 -10.61 9.01
N LEU A 149 1.19 -11.16 10.17
CA LEU A 149 2.48 -11.77 10.46
C LEU A 149 2.35 -13.29 10.40
N PHE A 150 3.27 -13.96 9.73
CA PHE A 150 3.40 -15.41 9.72
C PHE A 150 4.64 -15.83 10.51
N SER A 151 4.52 -16.90 11.29
CA SER A 151 5.63 -17.54 12.01
C SER A 151 5.70 -19.02 11.66
N GLY A 152 6.90 -19.51 11.34
CA GLY A 152 7.17 -20.92 11.05
C GLY A 152 8.13 -21.53 12.07
N SER A 153 7.86 -22.76 12.50
CA SER A 153 8.54 -23.41 13.62
C SER A 153 8.98 -24.85 13.32
N SER A 154 9.99 -25.32 14.06
CA SER A 154 10.42 -26.73 14.08
C SER A 154 9.34 -27.69 14.60
N ASP A 155 8.25 -27.17 15.19
CA ASP A 155 7.11 -27.98 15.64
C ASP A 155 6.21 -28.47 14.49
N GLY A 156 6.58 -28.14 13.24
CA GLY A 156 5.88 -28.56 12.04
C GLY A 156 4.68 -27.67 11.69
N THR A 157 4.50 -26.54 12.37
CA THR A 157 3.37 -25.64 12.14
C THR A 157 3.79 -24.26 11.65
N VAL A 158 2.89 -23.63 10.90
CA VAL A 158 2.92 -22.22 10.55
C VAL A 158 1.68 -21.56 11.14
N LYS A 159 1.86 -20.44 11.84
CA LYS A 159 0.76 -19.67 12.42
C LYS A 159 0.66 -18.29 11.81
N ALA A 160 -0.56 -17.77 11.71
CA ALA A 160 -0.86 -16.44 11.22
C ALA A 160 -1.39 -15.57 12.36
N TRP A 161 -0.94 -14.32 12.38
CA TRP A 161 -1.24 -13.34 13.42
C TRP A 161 -1.71 -12.04 12.77
N GLU A 162 -2.75 -11.43 13.33
CA GLU A 162 -3.16 -10.09 12.96
C GLU A 162 -2.16 -9.06 13.54
N ALA A 163 -1.57 -8.26 12.66
CA ALA A 163 -0.61 -7.23 13.00
C ALA A 163 -1.29 -5.85 12.91
N GLU A 164 -1.87 -5.42 14.02
CA GLU A 164 -2.45 -4.09 14.15
C GLU A 164 -1.33 -3.03 14.17
N ALA A 165 -1.12 -2.33 13.05
CA ALA A 165 -0.20 -1.22 13.00
C ALA A 165 -0.68 -0.07 13.91
N GLY A 166 -0.06 0.08 15.08
CA GLY A 166 -0.32 1.19 16.00
C GLY A 166 -1.17 0.86 17.23
N SER A 167 -1.64 -0.38 17.39
CA SER A 167 -2.28 -0.80 18.64
C SER A 167 -1.26 -1.38 19.61
N SER A 168 -1.30 -0.94 20.87
CA SER A 168 -0.54 -1.52 21.99
C SER A 168 -1.14 -2.85 22.48
N SER A 169 -1.88 -3.55 21.62
CA SER A 169 -2.51 -4.83 21.93
C SER A 169 -1.72 -5.99 21.34
N ALA A 170 -1.68 -7.10 22.08
CA ALA A 170 -0.95 -8.30 21.66
C ALA A 170 -1.43 -8.85 20.29
N PRO A 171 -0.51 -9.36 19.46
CA PRO A 171 -0.87 -9.97 18.19
C PRO A 171 -1.80 -11.16 18.42
N ARG A 172 -2.92 -11.17 17.69
CA ARG A 172 -3.98 -12.17 17.86
C ARG A 172 -3.83 -13.28 16.82
N ALA A 173 -3.90 -14.54 17.25
CA ALA A 173 -3.89 -15.68 16.35
C ALA A 173 -5.14 -15.69 15.47
N LEU A 174 -4.97 -15.94 14.17
CA LEU A 174 -6.08 -16.11 13.23
C LEU A 174 -6.43 -17.60 13.13
N GLY A 175 -7.45 -17.99 13.89
CA GLY A 175 -8.00 -19.36 13.92
C GLY A 175 -7.34 -20.25 14.98
N GLU A 176 -8.18 -20.83 15.85
CA GLU A 176 -7.83 -21.97 16.72
C GLU A 176 -8.37 -23.27 16.15
#